data_AF-A0A8D8A729-F1
#
_entry.id   AF-A0A8D8A729-F1
#
_cell.length_a   1.000
_cell.length_b   1.000
_cell.length_c   1.000
_cell.angle_alpha   90.00
_cell.angle_beta   90.00
_cell.angle_gamma   90.00
#
_symmetry.space_group_name_H-M   'P 1'
#
loop_
_entity.id
_entity.type
_entity.pdbx_description
1 polymer ?
#
loop_
_entity_poly.entity_id
_entity_poly.type
_entity_poly.pdbx_seq_one_letter_code
_entity_poly.pdbx_strand_id
1 'polypeptide(L)'
;VFIAGGWRLFCQPCHNNLFSSAIIRVFTSDFFKISDKTASRMSAPPKFPGTGLEEVNVPGQAYLRDALSCCDDPLKAIENFQLENGILLPSLRPMLPLLDLHGVRRLDFHTSVLEELRDKLIAHINELGAKEGRERDRKLKELLVKSFPVVRVKALRPVVMCILRNTAHIDDKYLRILVRDRELYQDTDTEVKRQIWRDNQSLFGDEVSPLLSQYIREKEHILFDHLNLNNLFFTPTPKVRRQGEVVQKLAHMIGNSVKLYDMVLQFLRTLFLRTRNVHYCTLRAELLMALHDLEVQDIISVDPCHKFTWCLDACIREKNVDIKRSRELQGFLDNIKRGQEQVLGDLSMTLCDPYAINFLATSAIKILQHLINNEGLPRENTILILLLRMLALGLSAWIMIDSQDFKEPKLDSQVVTKFLPALMSLMVDDQVRNLHAKLPPDERESA
;
A
#
# COMPACT_ATOMS: atom_id res chain seq x y z
N VAL A 1 -43.59 -32.97 -0.03
CA VAL A 1 -42.21 -33.44 -0.30
C VAL A 1 -41.93 -33.67 -1.80
N PHE A 2 -42.85 -33.34 -2.71
CA PHE A 2 -42.66 -33.53 -4.16
C PHE A 2 -42.89 -32.26 -5.00
N ILE A 3 -42.45 -31.08 -4.55
CA ILE A 3 -42.51 -29.83 -5.37
C ILE A 3 -41.23 -28.97 -5.23
N ALA A 4 -40.23 -29.38 -4.45
CA ALA A 4 -39.05 -28.54 -4.16
C ALA A 4 -37.80 -28.85 -5.01
N GLY A 5 -37.82 -29.87 -5.88
CA GLY A 5 -36.62 -30.39 -6.56
C GLY A 5 -36.36 -29.91 -8.00
N GLY A 6 -37.37 -29.36 -8.69
CA GLY A 6 -37.27 -29.09 -10.14
C GLY A 6 -36.84 -27.66 -10.54
N TRP A 7 -36.86 -26.70 -9.61
CA TRP A 7 -36.71 -25.28 -9.93
C TRP A 7 -35.25 -24.78 -9.94
N ARG A 8 -34.28 -25.58 -9.45
CA ARG A 8 -32.87 -25.18 -9.42
C ARG A 8 -32.14 -25.29 -10.75
N LEU A 9 -32.66 -26.05 -11.72
CA LEU A 9 -32.02 -26.24 -13.02
C LEU A 9 -32.51 -25.28 -14.12
N PHE A 10 -33.71 -24.70 -13.98
CA PHE A 10 -34.32 -23.86 -15.01
C PHE A 10 -34.13 -22.34 -14.81
N CYS A 11 -33.71 -21.90 -13.61
CA CYS A 11 -33.46 -20.47 -13.33
C CYS A 11 -32.07 -19.97 -13.76
N GLN A 12 -31.11 -20.88 -13.98
CA GLN A 12 -29.73 -20.52 -14.36
C GLN A 12 -29.58 -19.99 -15.80
N PRO A 13 -30.28 -20.54 -16.82
CA PRO A 13 -30.20 -20.02 -18.20
C PRO A 13 -30.81 -18.62 -18.37
N CYS A 14 -31.91 -18.32 -17.68
CA CYS A 14 -32.58 -17.03 -17.78
C CYS A 14 -31.78 -15.91 -17.10
N HIS A 15 -31.07 -16.21 -16.01
CA HIS A 15 -30.19 -15.26 -15.35
C HIS A 15 -29.06 -14.80 -16.29
N ASN A 16 -28.39 -15.71 -17.00
CA ASN A 16 -27.24 -15.36 -17.84
C ASN A 16 -27.63 -14.64 -19.15
N ASN A 17 -28.78 -14.95 -19.74
CA ASN A 17 -29.30 -14.21 -20.91
C ASN A 17 -29.69 -12.77 -20.55
N LEU A 18 -30.31 -12.58 -19.39
CA LEU A 18 -30.55 -11.25 -18.82
C LEU A 18 -29.25 -10.46 -18.60
N PHE A 19 -28.20 -11.10 -18.12
CA PHE A 19 -26.92 -10.45 -17.87
C PHE A 19 -26.19 -10.05 -19.16
N SER A 20 -26.26 -10.86 -20.21
CA SER A 20 -25.73 -10.51 -21.54
C SER A 20 -26.47 -9.29 -22.13
N SER A 21 -27.80 -9.26 -22.02
CA SER A 21 -28.61 -8.11 -22.42
C SER A 21 -28.38 -6.87 -21.56
N ALA A 22 -28.11 -7.03 -20.26
CA ALA A 22 -27.74 -5.93 -19.37
C ALA A 22 -26.43 -5.27 -19.78
N ILE A 23 -25.36 -6.05 -20.02
CA ILE A 23 -24.09 -5.49 -20.52
C ILE A 23 -24.30 -4.77 -21.86
N ILE A 24 -25.02 -5.41 -22.77
CA ILE A 24 -25.26 -4.84 -24.10
C ILE A 24 -26.08 -3.55 -23.95
N ARG A 25 -27.19 -3.50 -23.22
CA ARG A 25 -28.00 -2.27 -23.09
C ARG A 25 -27.30 -1.15 -22.31
N VAL A 26 -26.62 -1.45 -21.21
CA VAL A 26 -25.92 -0.45 -20.38
C VAL A 26 -24.74 0.15 -21.13
N PHE A 27 -23.98 -0.66 -21.87
CA PHE A 27 -22.70 -0.21 -22.43
C PHE A 27 -22.74 0.03 -23.95
N THR A 28 -23.60 -0.62 -24.75
CA THR A 28 -23.63 -0.35 -26.21
C THR A 28 -24.35 0.95 -26.58
N SER A 29 -25.32 1.44 -25.80
CA SER A 29 -26.03 2.68 -26.15
C SER A 29 -25.13 3.94 -26.15
N ASP A 30 -24.04 3.95 -25.38
CA ASP A 30 -23.09 5.08 -25.33
C ASP A 30 -21.68 4.77 -25.87
N PHE A 31 -21.16 3.54 -25.77
CA PHE A 31 -19.78 3.24 -26.21
C PHE A 31 -19.64 2.85 -27.67
N PHE A 32 -20.62 2.13 -28.23
CA PHE A 32 -20.63 1.72 -29.62
C PHE A 32 -21.88 2.31 -30.23
N LYS A 33 -21.80 3.44 -30.95
CA LYS A 33 -22.92 4.02 -31.70
C LYS A 33 -23.60 2.94 -32.57
N ILE A 34 -24.61 2.27 -32.02
CA ILE A 34 -25.55 1.41 -32.71
C ILE A 34 -26.86 2.18 -32.63
N SER A 35 -27.26 2.68 -33.79
CA SER A 35 -28.41 3.54 -34.02
C SER A 35 -29.69 2.99 -33.39
N ASP A 36 -30.14 3.59 -32.29
CA ASP A 36 -31.50 3.39 -31.78
C ASP A 36 -32.48 4.28 -32.55
N LYS A 37 -33.05 3.71 -33.61
CA LYS A 37 -34.38 4.11 -34.11
C LYS A 37 -35.32 2.95 -33.86
N THR A 38 -35.80 2.82 -32.62
CA THR A 38 -37.14 2.33 -32.23
C THR A 38 -37.16 2.00 -30.74
N ALA A 39 -37.34 3.01 -29.88
CA ALA A 39 -37.73 2.79 -28.48
C ALA A 39 -39.15 3.34 -28.28
N SER A 40 -40.14 2.47 -28.50
CA SER A 40 -41.52 2.71 -28.08
C SER A 40 -41.60 2.68 -26.56
N ARG A 41 -42.15 3.73 -25.97
CA ARG A 41 -42.38 3.88 -24.51
C ARG A 41 -43.19 2.70 -23.97
N MET A 42 -42.60 1.90 -23.09
CA MET A 42 -43.33 1.05 -22.15
C MET A 42 -43.12 1.59 -20.72
N SER A 43 -44.21 1.60 -19.96
CA SER A 43 -44.35 2.14 -18.60
C SER A 43 -43.41 1.46 -17.61
N ALA A 44 -42.80 2.25 -16.72
CA ALA A 44 -41.88 1.80 -15.68
C ALA A 44 -42.53 0.77 -14.73
N PRO A 45 -41.88 -0.37 -14.44
CA PRO A 45 -42.39 -1.33 -13.47
C PRO A 45 -42.18 -0.82 -12.02
N PRO A 46 -42.92 -1.36 -11.04
CA PRO A 46 -42.83 -0.92 -9.65
C PRO A 46 -41.46 -1.22 -9.05
N LYS A 47 -40.93 -0.31 -8.24
CA LYS A 47 -39.65 -0.46 -7.51
C LYS A 47 -39.79 -1.48 -6.39
N PHE A 48 -39.32 -2.71 -6.62
CA PHE A 48 -39.08 -3.72 -5.58
C PHE A 48 -37.58 -3.80 -5.25
N PRO A 49 -37.20 -4.25 -4.03
CA PRO A 49 -35.79 -4.40 -3.66
C PRO A 49 -35.15 -5.56 -4.46
N GLY A 50 -34.55 -5.22 -5.60
CA GLY A 50 -33.92 -6.14 -6.55
C GLY A 50 -32.40 -5.89 -6.70
N THR A 51 -31.77 -6.67 -7.57
CA THR A 51 -30.32 -6.67 -7.87
C THR A 51 -29.80 -5.40 -8.55
N GLY A 52 -30.65 -4.37 -8.68
CA GLY A 52 -30.36 -3.10 -9.37
C GLY A 52 -30.53 -3.19 -10.89
N LEU A 53 -30.92 -4.35 -11.42
CA LEU A 53 -31.17 -4.55 -12.85
C LEU A 53 -32.40 -3.77 -13.33
N GLU A 54 -33.41 -3.65 -12.47
CA GLU A 54 -34.64 -2.91 -12.75
C GLU A 54 -34.37 -1.40 -12.93
N GLU A 55 -33.35 -0.87 -12.26
CA GLU A 55 -32.93 0.54 -12.37
C GLU A 55 -32.27 0.84 -13.72
N VAL A 56 -31.83 -0.19 -14.45
CA VAL A 56 -31.26 -0.05 -15.80
C VAL A 56 -32.18 -0.61 -16.88
N ASN A 57 -33.48 -0.71 -16.59
CA ASN A 57 -34.51 -1.24 -17.51
C ASN A 57 -34.22 -2.66 -18.01
N VAL A 58 -33.57 -3.48 -17.17
CA VAL A 58 -33.38 -4.91 -17.42
C VAL A 58 -34.35 -5.68 -16.51
N PRO A 59 -35.16 -6.60 -17.08
CA PRO A 59 -36.09 -7.37 -16.27
C PRO A 59 -35.32 -8.23 -15.25
N GLY A 60 -35.57 -8.03 -13.96
CA GLY A 60 -34.88 -8.77 -12.90
C GLY A 60 -35.58 -10.08 -12.52
N GLN A 61 -35.10 -10.68 -11.44
CA GLN A 61 -35.61 -11.95 -10.91
C GLN A 61 -37.10 -11.85 -10.49
N ALA A 62 -37.53 -10.69 -10.00
CA ALA A 62 -38.93 -10.46 -9.61
C ALA A 62 -39.86 -10.49 -10.83
N TYR A 63 -39.49 -9.80 -11.91
CA TYR A 63 -40.25 -9.80 -13.16
C TYR A 63 -40.38 -11.22 -13.74
N LEU A 64 -39.29 -11.98 -13.77
CA LEU A 64 -39.31 -13.37 -14.24
C LEU A 64 -40.20 -14.26 -13.38
N ARG A 65 -40.17 -14.08 -12.05
CA ARG A 65 -41.00 -14.85 -11.13
C ARG A 65 -42.49 -14.56 -11.36
N ASP A 66 -42.85 -13.30 -11.52
CA ASP A 66 -44.24 -12.90 -11.77
C ASP A 66 -44.70 -13.35 -13.17
N ALA A 67 -43.87 -13.17 -14.21
CA ALA A 67 -44.16 -13.61 -15.56
C ALA A 67 -44.36 -15.14 -15.65
N LEU A 68 -43.59 -15.92 -14.89
CA LEU A 68 -43.73 -17.39 -14.87
C LEU A 68 -44.88 -17.88 -13.96
N SER A 69 -45.29 -17.08 -12.97
CA SER A 69 -46.40 -17.43 -12.07
C SER A 69 -47.77 -17.04 -12.62
N CYS A 70 -47.82 -16.09 -13.55
CA CYS A 70 -49.06 -15.54 -14.14
C CYS A 70 -49.32 -16.03 -15.58
N CYS A 71 -48.62 -17.06 -16.04
CA CYS A 71 -48.62 -17.50 -17.43
C CYS A 71 -49.28 -18.88 -17.60
N ASP A 72 -50.13 -19.02 -18.62
CA ASP A 72 -50.81 -20.28 -18.98
C ASP A 72 -49.86 -21.34 -19.59
N ASP A 73 -48.79 -20.91 -20.29
CA ASP A 73 -47.76 -21.78 -20.87
C ASP A 73 -46.32 -21.30 -20.56
N PRO A 74 -45.69 -21.81 -19.47
CA PRO A 74 -44.39 -21.33 -19.01
C PRO A 74 -43.26 -21.57 -20.02
N LEU A 75 -43.36 -22.55 -20.92
CA LEU A 75 -42.31 -22.82 -21.91
C LEU A 75 -42.29 -21.72 -22.99
N LYS A 76 -43.47 -21.32 -23.46
CA LYS A 76 -43.61 -20.23 -24.44
C LYS A 76 -43.24 -18.87 -23.85
N ALA A 77 -43.54 -18.64 -22.57
CA ALA A 77 -43.09 -17.43 -21.87
C ALA A 77 -41.56 -17.34 -21.77
N ILE A 78 -40.88 -18.46 -21.49
CA ILE A 78 -39.41 -18.52 -21.47
C ILE A 78 -38.83 -18.25 -22.87
N GLU A 79 -39.40 -18.86 -23.92
CA GLU A 79 -38.93 -18.66 -25.30
C GLU A 79 -39.08 -17.19 -25.73
N ASN A 80 -40.24 -16.58 -25.50
CA ASN A 80 -40.47 -15.17 -25.79
C ASN A 80 -39.51 -14.27 -25.01
N PHE A 81 -39.31 -14.56 -23.73
CA PHE A 81 -38.38 -13.82 -22.89
C PHE A 81 -36.93 -13.90 -23.39
N GLN A 82 -36.49 -15.09 -23.82
CA GLN A 82 -35.16 -15.30 -24.40
C GLN A 82 -35.01 -14.65 -25.77
N LEU A 83 -36.07 -14.58 -26.59
CA LEU A 83 -36.06 -13.88 -27.87
C LEU A 83 -35.98 -12.36 -27.71
N GLU A 84 -36.62 -11.81 -26.69
CA GLU A 84 -36.63 -10.38 -26.38
C GLU A 84 -35.35 -9.90 -25.67
N ASN A 85 -34.80 -10.73 -24.79
CA ASN A 85 -33.66 -10.39 -23.92
C ASN A 85 -32.38 -11.19 -24.23
N GLY A 86 -32.32 -11.87 -25.37
CA GLY A 86 -31.10 -12.55 -25.85
C GLY A 86 -30.18 -11.61 -26.61
N ILE A 87 -29.04 -12.14 -27.09
CA ILE A 87 -28.14 -11.40 -27.98
C ILE A 87 -28.84 -11.23 -29.33
N LEU A 88 -29.29 -10.01 -29.64
CA LEU A 88 -30.04 -9.67 -30.85
C LEU A 88 -29.11 -9.50 -32.07
N LEU A 89 -28.38 -10.56 -32.43
CA LEU A 89 -27.59 -10.61 -33.67
C LEU A 89 -28.36 -11.44 -34.72
N PRO A 90 -28.76 -10.85 -35.87
CA PRO A 90 -29.49 -11.56 -36.91
C PRO A 90 -28.76 -12.82 -37.44
N SER A 91 -27.43 -12.79 -37.46
CA SER A 91 -26.55 -13.91 -37.87
C SER A 91 -26.42 -15.01 -36.82
N LEU A 92 -26.70 -14.71 -35.54
CA LEU A 92 -26.55 -15.68 -34.45
C LEU A 92 -27.74 -16.64 -34.39
N ARG A 93 -28.95 -16.18 -34.72
CA ARG A 93 -30.17 -17.01 -34.67
C ARG A 93 -30.06 -18.29 -35.53
N PRO A 94 -29.57 -18.26 -36.78
CA PRO A 94 -29.34 -19.47 -37.57
C PRO A 94 -28.16 -20.33 -37.10
N MET A 95 -27.20 -19.76 -36.36
CA MET A 95 -25.99 -20.45 -35.91
C MET A 95 -26.17 -21.21 -34.58
N LEU A 96 -27.09 -20.77 -33.70
CA LEU A 96 -27.34 -21.44 -32.42
C LEU A 96 -27.71 -22.93 -32.57
N PRO A 97 -28.58 -23.35 -33.52
CA PRO A 97 -28.86 -24.78 -33.74
C PRO A 97 -27.64 -25.57 -34.22
N LEU A 98 -26.72 -24.94 -34.96
CA LEU A 98 -25.47 -25.57 -35.37
C LEU A 98 -24.57 -25.82 -34.15
N LEU A 99 -24.50 -24.87 -33.21
CA LEU A 99 -23.77 -25.05 -31.95
C LEU A 99 -24.37 -26.17 -31.10
N ASP A 100 -25.71 -26.27 -31.06
CA ASP A 100 -26.41 -27.37 -30.37
C ASP A 100 -26.02 -28.74 -30.96
N LEU A 101 -25.91 -28.85 -32.30
CA LEU A 101 -25.46 -30.07 -32.98
C LEU A 101 -24.00 -30.45 -32.67
N HIS A 102 -23.15 -29.47 -32.34
CA HIS A 102 -21.77 -29.72 -31.91
C HIS A 102 -21.66 -30.00 -30.39
N GLY A 103 -22.79 -30.18 -29.70
CA GLY A 103 -22.82 -30.48 -28.26
C GLY A 103 -22.49 -29.30 -27.35
N VAL A 104 -22.44 -28.07 -27.89
CA VAL A 104 -22.20 -26.87 -27.08
C VAL A 104 -23.51 -26.44 -26.44
N ARG A 105 -23.55 -26.43 -25.11
CA ARG A 105 -24.74 -25.95 -24.39
C ARG A 105 -24.86 -24.44 -24.58
N ARG A 106 -26.06 -23.96 -24.91
CA ARG A 106 -26.33 -22.52 -25.09
C ARG A 106 -25.89 -21.67 -23.90
N LEU A 107 -26.00 -22.19 -22.68
CA LEU A 107 -25.53 -21.51 -21.46
C LEU A 107 -24.01 -21.26 -21.51
N ASP A 108 -23.23 -22.25 -21.92
CA ASP A 108 -21.77 -22.15 -21.98
C ASP A 108 -21.36 -21.13 -23.03
N PHE A 109 -22.03 -21.14 -24.19
CA PHE A 109 -21.84 -20.13 -25.24
C PHE A 109 -22.12 -18.71 -24.73
N HIS A 110 -23.29 -18.46 -24.12
CA HIS A 110 -23.63 -17.12 -23.63
C HIS A 110 -22.73 -16.67 -22.48
N THR A 111 -22.29 -17.60 -21.62
CA THR A 111 -21.33 -17.30 -20.55
C THR A 111 -19.97 -16.90 -21.14
N SER A 112 -19.48 -17.63 -22.15
CA SER A 112 -18.24 -17.30 -22.84
C SER A 112 -18.31 -15.94 -23.55
N VAL A 113 -19.43 -15.63 -24.22
CA VAL A 113 -19.62 -14.32 -24.85
C VAL A 113 -19.66 -13.20 -23.80
N LEU A 114 -20.32 -13.43 -22.66
CA LEU A 114 -20.36 -12.46 -21.56
C LEU A 114 -18.96 -12.14 -21.02
N GLU A 115 -18.15 -13.17 -20.80
CA GLU A 115 -16.77 -13.03 -20.31
C GLU A 115 -15.91 -12.27 -21.33
N GLU A 116 -15.97 -12.63 -22.61
CA GLU A 116 -15.24 -11.95 -23.69
C GLU A 116 -15.65 -10.48 -23.81
N LEU A 117 -16.95 -10.16 -23.69
CA LEU A 117 -17.43 -8.78 -23.73
C LEU A 117 -17.00 -7.99 -22.49
N ARG A 118 -17.05 -8.61 -21.31
CA ARG A 118 -16.57 -8.01 -20.06
C ARG A 118 -15.10 -7.65 -20.18
N ASP A 119 -14.28 -8.56 -20.67
CA ASP A 119 -12.83 -8.38 -20.76
C ASP A 119 -12.47 -7.30 -21.78
N LYS A 120 -13.15 -7.27 -22.94
CA LYS A 120 -13.03 -6.18 -23.93
C LYS A 120 -13.44 -4.83 -23.37
N LEU A 121 -14.52 -4.78 -22.59
CA LEU A 121 -15.00 -3.54 -21.98
C LEU A 121 -14.01 -3.04 -20.91
N ILE A 122 -13.48 -3.93 -20.08
CA ILE A 122 -12.44 -3.61 -19.10
C ILE A 122 -11.20 -3.07 -19.80
N ALA A 123 -10.74 -3.71 -20.89
CA ALA A 123 -9.62 -3.23 -21.68
C ALA A 123 -9.87 -1.82 -22.21
N HIS A 124 -11.05 -1.56 -22.77
CA HIS A 124 -11.40 -0.25 -23.29
C HIS A 124 -11.53 0.83 -22.21
N ILE A 125 -12.03 0.49 -21.01
CA ILE A 125 -12.07 1.40 -19.87
C ILE A 125 -10.66 1.75 -19.41
N ASN A 126 -9.72 0.79 -19.39
CA ASN A 126 -8.32 1.06 -19.06
C ASN A 126 -7.64 1.93 -20.13
N GLU A 127 -7.89 1.69 -21.41
CA GLU A 127 -7.43 2.56 -22.50
C GLU A 127 -7.98 3.99 -22.36
N LEU A 128 -9.24 4.13 -21.95
CA LEU A 128 -9.84 5.42 -21.67
C LEU A 128 -9.19 6.07 -20.45
N GLY A 129 -8.96 5.31 -19.38
CA GLY A 129 -8.31 5.77 -18.14
C GLY A 129 -6.88 6.24 -18.34
N ALA A 130 -6.14 5.62 -19.26
CA ALA A 130 -4.78 6.02 -19.63
C ALA A 130 -4.71 7.38 -20.37
N LYS A 131 -5.83 7.88 -20.88
CA LYS A 131 -5.88 9.20 -21.55
C LYS A 131 -5.95 10.33 -20.51
N GLU A 132 -5.41 11.48 -20.88
CA GLU A 132 -5.47 12.69 -20.05
C GLU A 132 -6.56 13.67 -20.54
N GLY A 133 -7.24 14.34 -19.60
CA GLY A 133 -8.11 15.48 -19.90
C GLY A 133 -9.53 15.41 -19.30
N ARG A 134 -10.20 16.57 -19.33
CA ARG A 134 -11.54 16.75 -18.74
C ARG A 134 -12.64 15.91 -19.40
N GLU A 135 -12.50 15.61 -20.69
CA GLU A 135 -13.49 14.80 -21.43
C GLU A 135 -13.51 13.35 -20.91
N ARG A 136 -12.34 12.80 -20.57
CA ARG A 136 -12.20 11.48 -19.96
C ARG A 136 -12.90 11.42 -18.61
N ASP A 137 -12.66 12.40 -17.74
CA ASP A 137 -13.34 12.49 -16.44
C ASP A 137 -14.85 12.55 -16.57
N ARG A 138 -15.35 13.33 -17.55
CA ARG A 138 -16.79 13.42 -17.80
C ARG A 138 -17.36 12.06 -18.21
N LYS A 139 -16.72 11.38 -19.17
CA LYS A 139 -17.15 10.06 -19.63
C LYS A 139 -17.12 9.01 -18.51
N LEU A 140 -16.04 8.94 -17.73
CA LEU A 140 -15.95 7.98 -16.62
C LEU A 140 -17.01 8.23 -15.55
N LYS A 141 -17.30 9.51 -15.23
CA LYS A 141 -18.39 9.86 -14.30
C LYS A 141 -19.77 9.48 -14.85
N GLU A 142 -20.04 9.76 -16.12
CA GLU A 142 -21.29 9.36 -16.78
C GLU A 142 -21.48 7.84 -16.76
N LEU A 143 -20.42 7.09 -17.05
CA LEU A 143 -20.43 5.63 -17.02
C LEU A 143 -20.65 5.10 -15.61
N LEU A 144 -19.95 5.67 -14.62
CA LEU A 144 -20.12 5.29 -13.22
C LEU A 144 -21.56 5.46 -12.77
N VAL A 145 -22.22 6.58 -13.12
CA VAL A 145 -23.62 6.82 -12.76
C VAL A 145 -24.53 5.74 -13.35
N LYS A 146 -24.30 5.34 -14.60
CA LYS A 146 -25.12 4.33 -15.31
C LYS A 146 -24.84 2.91 -14.82
N SER A 147 -23.60 2.59 -14.47
CA SER A 147 -23.18 1.23 -14.12
C SER A 147 -23.23 0.92 -12.63
N PHE A 148 -23.18 1.92 -11.74
CA PHE A 148 -23.15 1.67 -10.30
C PHE A 148 -24.38 0.91 -9.74
N PRO A 149 -25.62 1.11 -10.24
CA PRO A 149 -26.77 0.32 -9.79
C PRO A 149 -26.56 -1.20 -9.84
N VAL A 150 -25.79 -1.68 -10.83
CA VAL A 150 -25.52 -3.11 -11.03
C VAL A 150 -24.25 -3.61 -10.30
N VAL A 151 -23.65 -2.82 -9.40
CA VAL A 151 -22.43 -3.21 -8.65
C VAL A 151 -22.59 -4.49 -7.83
N ARG A 152 -23.81 -4.79 -7.38
CA ARG A 152 -24.14 -6.01 -6.63
C ARG A 152 -24.15 -7.26 -7.50
N VAL A 153 -24.25 -7.12 -8.82
CA VAL A 153 -24.25 -8.23 -9.77
C VAL A 153 -22.82 -8.72 -9.97
N LYS A 154 -22.49 -9.91 -9.44
CA LYS A 154 -21.13 -10.48 -9.47
C LYS A 154 -20.50 -10.54 -10.87
N ALA A 155 -21.28 -10.82 -11.91
CA ALA A 155 -20.78 -10.87 -13.29
C ALA A 155 -20.34 -9.50 -13.84
N LEU A 156 -20.98 -8.41 -13.38
CA LEU A 156 -20.75 -7.03 -13.86
C LEU A 156 -19.86 -6.21 -12.94
N ARG A 157 -19.75 -6.63 -11.68
CA ARG A 157 -18.93 -6.00 -10.64
C ARG A 157 -17.50 -5.68 -11.14
N PRO A 158 -16.77 -6.56 -11.84
CA PRO A 158 -15.42 -6.24 -12.33
C PRO A 158 -15.36 -5.01 -13.23
N VAL A 159 -16.40 -4.78 -14.04
CA VAL A 159 -16.50 -3.59 -14.91
C VAL A 159 -16.68 -2.34 -14.06
N VAL A 160 -17.58 -2.38 -13.07
CA VAL A 160 -17.83 -1.24 -12.17
C VAL A 160 -16.59 -0.92 -11.34
N MET A 161 -15.89 -1.94 -10.83
CA MET A 161 -14.63 -1.76 -10.10
C MET A 161 -13.56 -1.13 -11.00
N CYS A 162 -13.45 -1.57 -12.26
CA CYS A 162 -12.54 -0.97 -13.24
C CYS A 162 -12.84 0.52 -13.48
N ILE A 163 -14.13 0.90 -13.59
CA ILE A 163 -14.53 2.32 -13.73
C ILE A 163 -14.14 3.11 -12.48
N LEU A 164 -14.44 2.58 -11.29
CA LEU A 164 -14.10 3.21 -10.01
C LEU A 164 -12.57 3.45 -9.90
N ARG A 165 -11.76 2.43 -10.21
CA ARG A 165 -10.29 2.53 -10.20
C ARG A 165 -9.76 3.66 -11.09
N ASN A 166 -10.33 3.80 -12.29
CA ASN A 166 -9.92 4.82 -13.25
C ASN A 166 -10.53 6.21 -12.95
N THR A 167 -11.42 6.33 -11.97
CA THR A 167 -12.07 7.59 -11.61
C THR A 167 -11.27 8.32 -10.53
N ALA A 168 -10.69 9.47 -10.90
CA ALA A 168 -9.83 10.25 -10.00
C ALA A 168 -10.53 10.76 -8.73
N HIS A 169 -11.81 11.14 -8.84
CA HIS A 169 -12.63 11.61 -7.72
C HIS A 169 -14.01 10.96 -7.76
N ILE A 170 -14.27 10.07 -6.80
CA ILE A 170 -15.53 9.34 -6.65
C ILE A 170 -16.41 10.08 -5.64
N ASP A 171 -17.68 10.29 -5.97
CA ASP A 171 -18.62 10.92 -5.03
C ASP A 171 -18.85 10.06 -3.77
N ASP A 172 -18.90 10.70 -2.60
CA ASP A 172 -19.07 10.05 -1.29
C ASP A 172 -20.31 9.15 -1.17
N LYS A 173 -21.34 9.41 -1.98
CA LYS A 173 -22.54 8.55 -2.03
C LYS A 173 -22.20 7.12 -2.45
N TYR A 174 -21.24 6.95 -3.36
CA TYR A 174 -20.80 5.64 -3.84
C TYR A 174 -19.85 4.98 -2.85
N LEU A 175 -18.89 5.74 -2.32
CA LEU A 175 -17.94 5.24 -1.31
C LEU A 175 -18.66 4.71 -0.06
N ARG A 176 -19.70 5.40 0.41
CA ARG A 176 -20.53 4.94 1.54
C ARG A 176 -21.22 3.60 1.28
N ILE A 177 -21.61 3.31 0.04
CA ILE A 177 -22.22 2.02 -0.33
C ILE A 177 -21.16 0.92 -0.32
N LEU A 178 -19.96 1.20 -0.86
CA LEU A 178 -18.83 0.26 -0.86
C LEU A 178 -18.41 -0.12 0.56
N VAL A 179 -18.30 0.85 1.48
CA VAL A 179 -17.90 0.60 2.87
C VAL A 179 -18.94 -0.21 3.66
N ARG A 180 -20.24 -0.04 3.35
CA ARG A 180 -21.32 -0.75 4.05
C ARG A 180 -21.38 -2.24 3.71
N ASP A 181 -20.87 -2.64 2.55
CA ASP A 181 -20.92 -4.01 2.06
C ASP A 181 -19.51 -4.60 2.03
N ARG A 182 -19.26 -5.60 2.88
CA ARG A 182 -17.95 -6.22 3.03
C ARG A 182 -17.46 -6.90 1.75
N GLU A 183 -18.33 -7.54 0.97
CA GLU A 183 -17.91 -8.16 -0.30
C GLU A 183 -17.45 -7.08 -1.29
N LEU A 184 -18.22 -5.99 -1.42
CA LEU A 184 -17.88 -4.91 -2.33
C LEU A 184 -16.58 -4.22 -1.93
N TYR A 185 -16.38 -3.95 -0.63
CA TYR A 185 -15.15 -3.36 -0.15
C TYR A 185 -13.93 -4.27 -0.41
N GLN A 186 -14.05 -5.58 -0.20
CA GLN A 186 -12.94 -6.50 -0.46
C GLN A 186 -12.51 -6.51 -1.93
N ASP A 187 -13.49 -6.50 -2.85
CA ASP A 187 -13.28 -6.51 -4.29
C ASP A 187 -12.76 -5.17 -4.86
N THR A 188 -12.73 -4.09 -4.06
CA THR A 188 -12.23 -2.79 -4.54
C THR A 188 -10.70 -2.74 -4.60
N ASP A 189 -10.19 -2.14 -5.68
CA ASP A 189 -8.77 -1.84 -5.87
C ASP A 189 -8.26 -0.83 -4.82
N THR A 190 -6.95 -0.86 -4.56
CA THR A 190 -6.29 0.03 -3.58
C THR A 190 -6.50 1.51 -3.90
N GLU A 191 -6.56 1.90 -5.18
CA GLU A 191 -6.80 3.27 -5.63
C GLU A 191 -8.15 3.81 -5.13
N VAL A 192 -9.18 2.95 -5.12
CA VAL A 192 -10.51 3.29 -4.62
C VAL A 192 -10.48 3.32 -3.09
N LYS A 193 -9.84 2.32 -2.48
CA LYS A 193 -9.69 2.26 -1.01
C LYS A 193 -8.94 3.47 -0.45
N ARG A 194 -7.94 4.00 -1.15
CA ARG A 194 -7.26 5.25 -0.78
C ARG A 194 -8.22 6.42 -0.64
N GLN A 195 -9.18 6.57 -1.56
CA GLN A 195 -10.19 7.63 -1.47
C GLN A 195 -11.09 7.44 -0.24
N ILE A 196 -11.42 6.20 0.11
CA ILE A 196 -12.17 5.87 1.33
C ILE A 196 -11.35 6.19 2.59
N TRP A 197 -10.10 5.74 2.64
CA TRP A 197 -9.22 5.86 3.80
C TRP A 197 -8.87 7.30 4.14
N ARG A 198 -8.80 8.19 3.13
CA ARG A 198 -8.52 9.61 3.32
C ARG A 198 -9.45 10.25 4.35
N ASP A 199 -10.71 9.87 4.38
CA ASP A 199 -11.71 10.47 5.29
C ASP A 199 -12.20 9.52 6.38
N ASN A 200 -11.64 8.31 6.45
CA ASN A 200 -12.01 7.29 7.43
C ASN A 200 -10.75 6.71 8.12
N GLN A 201 -10.27 7.43 9.15
CA GLN A 201 -9.06 7.07 9.88
C GLN A 201 -9.14 5.72 10.60
N SER A 202 -10.28 5.39 11.20
CA SER A 202 -10.45 4.11 11.90
C SER A 202 -10.33 2.95 10.92
N LEU A 203 -11.00 3.03 9.77
CA LEU A 203 -10.94 1.96 8.77
C LEU A 203 -9.52 1.77 8.22
N PHE A 204 -8.80 2.86 7.96
CA PHE A 204 -7.41 2.76 7.53
C PHE A 204 -6.51 2.18 8.63
N GLY A 205 -6.73 2.57 9.89
CA GLY A 205 -6.05 2.01 11.04
C GLY A 205 -6.26 0.50 11.17
N ASP A 206 -7.47 0.01 10.93
CA ASP A 206 -7.80 -1.43 10.95
C ASP A 206 -7.06 -2.23 9.87
N GLU A 207 -6.82 -1.64 8.70
CA GLU A 207 -6.05 -2.27 7.60
C GLU A 207 -4.54 -2.24 7.86
N VAL A 208 -4.03 -1.16 8.43
CA VAL A 208 -2.58 -0.93 8.65
C VAL A 208 -2.09 -1.63 9.93
N SER A 209 -2.88 -1.66 11.00
CA SER A 209 -2.49 -2.21 12.30
C SER A 209 -1.98 -3.67 12.27
N PRO A 210 -2.62 -4.60 11.52
CA PRO A 210 -2.08 -5.95 11.34
C PRO A 210 -0.70 -5.97 10.69
N LEU A 211 -0.46 -5.10 9.70
CA LEU A 211 0.83 -4.98 9.02
C LEU A 211 1.90 -4.46 9.98
N LEU A 212 1.60 -3.43 10.77
CA LEU A 212 2.51 -2.90 11.77
C LEU A 212 2.89 -3.98 12.80
N SER A 213 1.90 -4.74 13.28
CA SER A 213 2.14 -5.83 14.23
C SER A 213 2.96 -6.96 13.62
N GLN A 214 2.68 -7.32 12.36
CA GLN A 214 3.46 -8.30 11.60
C GLN A 214 4.93 -7.87 11.46
N TYR A 215 5.19 -6.61 11.10
CA TYR A 215 6.54 -6.09 10.94
C TYR A 215 7.37 -6.21 12.22
N ILE A 216 6.80 -5.81 13.36
CA ILE A 216 7.49 -5.91 14.65
C ILE A 216 7.84 -7.36 14.96
N ARG A 217 6.87 -8.27 14.80
CA ARG A 217 7.07 -9.71 15.04
C ARG A 217 8.17 -10.29 14.14
N GLU A 218 8.22 -9.90 12.87
CA GLU A 218 9.27 -10.34 11.93
C GLU A 218 10.65 -9.82 12.35
N LYS A 219 10.77 -8.56 12.76
CA LYS A 219 12.05 -7.98 13.22
C LYS A 219 12.53 -8.61 14.52
N GLU A 220 11.64 -8.83 15.48
CA GLU A 220 11.96 -9.51 16.74
C GLU A 220 12.38 -10.96 16.48
N HIS A 221 11.69 -11.67 15.58
CA HIS A 221 12.09 -13.02 15.20
C HIS A 221 13.52 -13.05 14.62
N ILE A 222 13.88 -12.13 13.72
CA ILE A 222 15.24 -12.05 13.18
C ILE A 222 16.27 -11.69 14.26
N LEU A 223 15.91 -10.83 15.22
CA LEU A 223 16.80 -10.43 16.30
C LEU A 223 17.10 -11.57 17.28
N PHE A 224 16.10 -12.40 17.58
CA PHE A 224 16.20 -13.51 18.53
C PHE A 224 16.44 -14.88 17.87
N ASP A 225 16.61 -14.94 16.55
CA ASP A 225 16.95 -16.19 15.86
C ASP A 225 18.42 -16.56 16.11
N HIS A 226 18.62 -17.60 16.92
CA HIS A 226 19.95 -18.12 17.26
C HIS A 226 20.46 -19.20 16.29
N LEU A 227 19.63 -19.64 15.34
CA LEU A 227 19.97 -20.72 14.42
C LEU A 227 20.58 -20.18 13.12
N ASN A 228 20.26 -18.94 12.75
CA ASN A 228 20.68 -18.35 11.49
C ASN A 228 21.91 -17.43 11.63
N LEU A 229 23.09 -18.03 11.78
CA LEU A 229 24.36 -17.31 11.89
C LEU A 229 24.76 -16.53 10.61
N ASN A 230 24.13 -16.83 9.48
CA ASN A 230 24.44 -16.20 8.19
C ASN A 230 23.66 -14.90 7.96
N ASN A 231 22.51 -14.72 8.62
CA ASN A 231 21.65 -13.54 8.49
C ASN A 231 21.52 -12.79 9.82
N LEU A 232 22.63 -12.25 10.31
CA LEU A 232 22.64 -11.42 11.51
C LEU A 232 21.77 -10.17 11.33
N PHE A 233 21.13 -9.70 12.40
CA PHE A 233 20.19 -8.58 12.35
C PHE A 233 20.70 -7.31 11.64
N PHE A 234 22.00 -6.99 11.78
CA PHE A 234 22.64 -5.78 11.22
C PHE A 234 23.32 -5.98 9.85
N THR A 235 23.30 -7.20 9.27
CA THR A 235 23.93 -7.44 7.97
C THR A 235 23.11 -6.98 6.76
N PRO A 236 21.77 -6.98 6.76
CA PRO A 236 21.00 -6.55 5.60
C PRO A 236 21.28 -5.11 5.22
N THR A 237 21.54 -4.87 3.93
CA THR A 237 21.70 -3.50 3.41
C THR A 237 20.38 -2.75 3.48
N PRO A 238 20.39 -1.40 3.57
CA PRO A 238 19.15 -0.65 3.62
C PRO A 238 18.19 -0.89 2.45
N LYS A 239 18.72 -1.21 1.27
CA LYS A 239 17.91 -1.55 0.09
C LYS A 239 17.17 -2.88 0.25
N VAL A 240 17.82 -3.90 0.81
CA VAL A 240 17.18 -5.20 1.08
C VAL A 240 16.12 -5.06 2.17
N ARG A 241 16.39 -4.26 3.22
CA ARG A 241 15.46 -4.09 4.34
C ARG A 241 14.08 -3.58 3.90
N ARG A 242 14.07 -2.54 3.07
CA ARG A 242 12.83 -1.92 2.58
C ARG A 242 12.11 -2.70 1.49
N GLN A 243 12.70 -3.78 0.96
CA GLN A 243 12.02 -4.72 0.05
C GLN A 243 11.13 -5.73 0.79
N GLY A 244 11.08 -5.69 2.13
CA GLY A 244 10.19 -6.53 2.92
C GLY A 244 8.71 -6.34 2.55
N GLU A 245 7.94 -7.43 2.63
CA GLU A 245 6.53 -7.48 2.22
C GLU A 245 5.70 -6.36 2.87
N VAL A 246 5.84 -6.18 4.19
CA VAL A 246 5.09 -5.16 4.92
C VAL A 246 5.40 -3.75 4.43
N VAL A 247 6.67 -3.40 4.23
CA VAL A 247 7.08 -2.06 3.80
C VAL A 247 6.54 -1.77 2.40
N GLN A 248 6.67 -2.72 1.48
CA GLN A 248 6.16 -2.60 0.11
C GLN A 248 4.63 -2.49 0.08
N LYS A 249 3.93 -3.27 0.91
CA LYS A 249 2.48 -3.22 1.03
C LYS A 249 2.00 -1.88 1.59
N LEU A 250 2.66 -1.34 2.63
CA LEU A 250 2.35 -0.01 3.18
C LEU A 250 2.60 1.09 2.16
N ALA A 251 3.75 1.06 1.46
CA ALA A 251 4.05 2.01 0.39
C ALA A 251 2.99 1.93 -0.72
N HIS A 252 2.59 0.73 -1.13
CA HIS A 252 1.52 0.52 -2.10
C HIS A 252 0.15 1.01 -1.60
N MET A 253 -0.18 0.88 -0.32
CA MET A 253 -1.44 1.41 0.25
C MET A 253 -1.47 2.93 0.26
N ILE A 254 -0.35 3.57 0.64
CA ILE A 254 -0.21 5.03 0.72
C ILE A 254 -0.23 5.65 -0.67
N GLY A 255 0.61 5.14 -1.59
CA GLY A 255 0.84 5.72 -2.92
C GLY A 255 1.22 7.19 -2.82
N ASN A 256 0.51 8.05 -3.56
CA ASN A 256 0.82 9.49 -3.62
C ASN A 256 0.05 10.32 -2.58
N SER A 257 -0.64 9.69 -1.63
CA SER A 257 -1.54 10.39 -0.71
C SER A 257 -0.80 10.85 0.55
N VAL A 258 -0.38 12.12 0.58
CA VAL A 258 0.29 12.75 1.75
C VAL A 258 -0.51 12.54 3.04
N LYS A 259 -1.84 12.72 3.00
CA LYS A 259 -2.72 12.49 4.17
C LYS A 259 -2.61 11.07 4.74
N LEU A 260 -2.51 10.05 3.89
CA LEU A 260 -2.37 8.66 4.34
C LEU A 260 -0.97 8.40 4.90
N TYR A 261 0.05 9.00 4.29
CA TYR A 261 1.42 8.96 4.80
C TYR A 261 1.50 9.55 6.21
N ASP A 262 0.95 10.75 6.41
CA ASP A 262 0.91 11.43 7.71
C ASP A 262 0.18 10.61 8.76
N MET A 263 -0.93 9.95 8.39
CA MET A 263 -1.66 9.05 9.29
C MET A 263 -0.80 7.85 9.71
N VAL A 264 -0.05 7.23 8.79
CA VAL A 264 0.89 6.15 9.14
C VAL A 264 1.97 6.68 10.08
N LEU A 265 2.57 7.84 9.80
CA LEU A 265 3.56 8.44 10.69
C LEU A 265 3.00 8.71 12.09
N GLN A 266 1.75 9.18 12.19
CA GLN A 266 1.06 9.39 13.46
C GLN A 266 0.84 8.06 14.21
N PHE A 267 0.46 6.99 13.51
CA PHE A 267 0.36 5.66 14.10
C PHE A 267 1.71 5.16 14.61
N LEU A 268 2.78 5.28 13.82
CA LEU A 268 4.14 4.90 14.23
C LEU A 268 4.60 5.67 15.46
N ARG A 269 4.37 6.99 15.52
CA ARG A 269 4.70 7.84 16.67
C ARG A 269 3.92 7.41 17.92
N THR A 270 2.62 7.17 17.78
CA THR A 270 1.75 6.75 18.88
C THR A 270 2.17 5.38 19.43
N LEU A 271 2.45 4.43 18.53
CA LEU A 271 2.90 3.09 18.91
C LEU A 271 4.29 3.11 19.52
N PHE A 272 5.22 3.91 18.99
CA PHE A 272 6.55 4.10 19.58
C PHE A 272 6.45 4.63 21.01
N LEU A 273 5.63 5.67 21.25
CA LEU A 273 5.42 6.20 22.60
C LEU A 273 4.83 5.17 23.55
N ARG A 274 3.78 4.47 23.11
CA ARG A 274 3.05 3.51 23.96
C ARG A 274 3.85 2.25 24.28
N THR A 275 4.60 1.73 23.32
CA THR A 275 5.27 0.41 23.43
C THR A 275 6.76 0.50 23.71
N ARG A 276 7.38 1.66 23.46
CA ARG A 276 8.85 1.85 23.45
C ARG A 276 9.59 0.97 22.45
N ASN A 277 8.89 0.38 21.48
CA ASN A 277 9.52 -0.47 20.47
C ASN A 277 10.19 0.37 19.38
N VAL A 278 11.52 0.34 19.35
CA VAL A 278 12.35 1.12 18.41
C VAL A 278 12.20 0.66 16.95
N HIS A 279 11.64 -0.52 16.67
CA HIS A 279 11.43 -0.97 15.30
C HIS A 279 10.35 -0.14 14.56
N TYR A 280 9.50 0.62 15.27
CA TYR A 280 8.64 1.61 14.62
C TYR A 280 9.45 2.78 14.03
N CYS A 281 10.59 3.13 14.63
CA CYS A 281 11.53 4.09 14.09
C CYS A 281 12.23 3.56 12.83
N THR A 282 12.61 2.27 12.85
CA THR A 282 13.11 1.57 11.66
C THR A 282 12.09 1.61 10.52
N LEU A 283 10.82 1.29 10.82
CA LEU A 283 9.75 1.28 9.83
C LEU A 283 9.50 2.67 9.25
N ARG A 284 9.58 3.74 10.06
CA ARG A 284 9.49 5.12 9.58
C ARG A 284 10.55 5.39 8.52
N ALA A 285 11.81 5.09 8.82
CA ALA A 285 12.93 5.34 7.91
C ALA A 285 12.84 4.46 6.65
N GLU A 286 12.54 3.17 6.79
CA GLU A 286 12.39 2.23 5.67
C GLU A 286 11.23 2.63 4.75
N LEU A 287 10.09 3.06 5.30
CA LEU A 287 8.93 3.50 4.52
C LEU A 287 9.22 4.77 3.72
N LEU A 288 9.86 5.77 4.33
CA LEU A 288 10.25 7.00 3.65
C LEU A 288 11.21 6.70 2.49
N MET A 289 12.21 5.84 2.72
CA MET A 289 13.14 5.45 1.67
C MET A 289 12.52 4.53 0.62
N ALA A 290 11.49 3.75 0.96
CA ALA A 290 10.72 2.98 -0.02
C ALA A 290 9.92 3.90 -0.96
N LEU A 291 9.29 4.95 -0.41
CA LEU A 291 8.57 5.96 -1.22
C LEU A 291 9.52 6.80 -2.08
N HIS A 292 10.74 7.06 -1.60
CA HIS A 292 11.81 7.65 -2.41
C HIS A 292 12.18 6.74 -3.59
N ASP A 293 12.37 5.43 -3.35
CA ASP A 293 12.71 4.49 -4.42
C ASP A 293 11.58 4.34 -5.47
N LEU A 294 10.32 4.60 -5.08
CA LEU A 294 9.16 4.67 -5.96
C LEU A 294 8.96 6.07 -6.60
N GLU A 295 9.87 7.01 -6.35
CA GLU A 295 9.86 8.37 -6.89
C GLU A 295 8.58 9.18 -6.59
N VAL A 296 7.96 8.95 -5.43
CA VAL A 296 6.72 9.65 -5.02
C VAL A 296 7.02 11.07 -4.55
N GLN A 297 7.16 12.00 -5.50
CA GLN A 297 7.53 13.40 -5.27
C GLN A 297 6.58 14.13 -4.31
N ASP A 298 5.27 13.81 -4.36
CA ASP A 298 4.25 14.43 -3.51
C ASP A 298 4.56 14.27 -2.01
N ILE A 299 5.21 13.16 -1.63
CA ILE A 299 5.57 12.87 -0.23
C ILE A 299 7.00 13.34 0.06
N ILE A 300 7.98 12.94 -0.75
CA ILE A 300 9.40 13.19 -0.43
C ILE A 300 9.80 14.67 -0.51
N SER A 301 9.02 15.50 -1.20
CA SER A 301 9.24 16.96 -1.24
C SER A 301 8.71 17.68 -0.01
N VAL A 302 7.74 17.07 0.69
CA VAL A 302 7.07 17.64 1.87
C VAL A 302 7.66 17.11 3.17
N ASP A 303 8.13 15.85 3.19
CA ASP A 303 8.72 15.27 4.41
C ASP A 303 10.05 15.98 4.77
N PRO A 304 10.14 16.61 5.97
CA PRO A 304 11.31 17.38 6.37
C PRO A 304 12.53 16.52 6.70
N CYS A 305 12.33 15.22 6.98
CA CYS A 305 13.37 14.26 7.31
C CYS A 305 13.95 13.56 6.10
N HIS A 306 13.36 13.71 4.91
CA HIS A 306 13.77 13.00 3.70
C HIS A 306 15.26 13.15 3.37
N LYS A 307 15.76 14.38 3.21
CA LYS A 307 17.17 14.62 2.84
C LYS A 307 18.15 14.09 3.90
N PHE A 308 17.80 14.25 5.17
CA PHE A 308 18.60 13.74 6.28
C PHE A 308 18.64 12.22 6.27
N THR A 309 17.47 11.57 6.16
CA THR A 309 17.34 10.12 6.14
C THR A 309 18.08 9.52 4.95
N TRP A 310 18.01 10.16 3.78
CA TRP A 310 18.74 9.74 2.58
C TRP A 310 20.27 9.84 2.75
N CYS A 311 20.76 10.93 3.32
CA CYS A 311 22.19 11.10 3.62
C CYS A 311 22.68 10.07 4.65
N LEU A 312 21.89 9.84 5.71
CA LEU A 312 22.18 8.83 6.72
C LEU A 312 22.17 7.40 6.14
N ASP A 313 21.20 7.08 5.28
CA ASP A 313 21.09 5.78 4.59
C ASP A 313 22.33 5.50 3.73
N ALA A 314 22.86 6.52 3.06
CA ALA A 314 24.10 6.42 2.31
C ALA A 314 25.31 6.13 3.21
N CYS A 315 25.39 6.79 4.37
CA CYS A 315 26.42 6.55 5.37
C CYS A 315 26.36 5.12 5.93
N ILE A 316 25.16 4.63 6.27
CA ILE A 316 24.94 3.26 6.76
C ILE A 316 25.36 2.24 5.71
N ARG A 317 24.95 2.44 4.45
CA ARG A 317 25.29 1.55 3.33
C ARG A 317 26.79 1.44 3.12
N GLU A 318 27.50 2.56 3.13
CA GLU A 318 28.94 2.62 2.87
C GLU A 318 29.79 2.36 4.12
N LYS A 319 29.16 2.28 5.30
CA LYS A 319 29.80 2.06 6.60
C LYS A 319 30.92 3.08 6.90
N ASN A 320 30.76 4.29 6.38
CA ASN A 320 31.71 5.40 6.48
C ASN A 320 30.99 6.76 6.49
N VAL A 321 31.58 7.75 7.16
CA VAL A 321 31.17 9.16 7.12
C VAL A 321 32.37 10.00 6.71
N ASP A 322 32.34 10.54 5.49
CA ASP A 322 33.35 11.48 5.03
C ASP A 322 33.06 12.92 5.51
N ILE A 323 34.00 13.83 5.26
CA ILE A 323 33.91 15.24 5.66
C ILE A 323 32.73 15.95 4.98
N LYS A 324 32.33 15.53 3.78
CA LYS A 324 31.23 16.17 3.05
C LYS A 324 29.90 15.80 3.68
N ARG A 325 29.67 14.50 3.90
CA ARG A 325 28.46 13.96 4.53
C ARG A 325 28.32 14.38 5.98
N SER A 326 29.43 14.45 6.73
CA SER A 326 29.37 14.97 8.10
C SER A 326 28.88 16.43 8.13
N ARG A 327 29.37 17.29 7.22
CA ARG A 327 28.88 18.66 7.08
C ARG A 327 27.42 18.74 6.65
N GLU A 328 26.97 17.87 5.75
CA GLU A 328 25.55 17.80 5.35
C GLU A 328 24.65 17.39 6.52
N LEU A 329 24.99 16.30 7.23
CA LEU A 329 24.27 15.82 8.41
C LEU A 329 24.22 16.87 9.51
N GLN A 330 25.36 17.52 9.78
CA GLN A 330 25.43 18.63 10.73
C GLN A 330 24.56 19.81 10.27
N GLY A 331 24.63 20.17 8.99
CA GLY A 331 23.82 21.24 8.42
C GLY A 331 22.32 20.98 8.57
N PHE A 332 21.86 19.74 8.44
CA PHE A 332 20.44 19.43 8.67
C PHE A 332 20.01 19.66 10.11
N LEU A 333 20.86 19.31 11.09
CA LEU A 333 20.56 19.53 12.51
C LEU A 333 20.64 21.02 12.90
N ASP A 334 21.63 21.74 12.38
CA ASP A 334 21.88 23.14 12.74
C ASP A 334 20.91 24.12 12.04
N ASN A 335 20.33 23.73 10.90
CA ASN A 335 19.39 24.56 10.14
C ASN A 335 17.92 24.45 10.58
N ILE A 336 17.63 23.76 11.69
CA ILE A 336 16.26 23.67 12.22
C ILE A 336 15.84 25.05 12.74
N LYS A 337 14.83 25.65 12.10
CA LYS A 337 14.34 26.99 12.44
C LYS A 337 13.52 26.97 13.72
N ARG A 338 13.58 28.06 14.48
CA ARG A 338 12.65 28.31 15.60
C ARG A 338 11.20 28.21 15.11
N GLY A 339 10.39 27.41 15.81
CA GLY A 339 9.01 27.10 15.43
C GLY A 339 8.84 25.85 14.55
N GLN A 340 9.92 25.23 14.06
CA GLN A 340 9.91 23.92 13.38
C GLN A 340 10.58 22.83 14.21
N GLU A 341 10.61 23.02 15.53
CA GLU A 341 11.36 22.16 16.45
C GLU A 341 10.81 20.73 16.47
N GLN A 342 9.54 20.52 16.13
CA GLN A 342 8.95 19.19 15.97
C GLN A 342 9.71 18.29 14.98
N VAL A 343 10.36 18.88 13.96
CA VAL A 343 11.23 18.17 13.01
C VAL A 343 12.37 17.47 13.73
N LEU A 344 12.91 18.06 14.80
CA LEU A 344 13.94 17.43 15.62
C LEU A 344 13.46 16.12 16.24
N GLY A 345 12.18 16.06 16.64
CA GLY A 345 11.55 14.83 17.12
C GLY A 345 11.53 13.73 16.04
N ASP A 346 11.17 14.09 14.81
CA ASP A 346 11.16 13.13 13.70
C ASP A 346 12.58 12.67 13.30
N LEU A 347 13.55 13.59 13.27
CA LEU A 347 14.96 13.26 13.04
C LEU A 347 15.51 12.36 14.16
N SER A 348 15.11 12.62 15.41
CA SER A 348 15.48 11.78 16.55
C SER A 348 14.90 10.36 16.41
N MET A 349 13.66 10.20 15.91
CA MET A 349 13.13 8.87 15.59
C MET A 349 14.01 8.18 14.55
N THR A 350 14.34 8.84 13.45
CA THR A 350 15.23 8.26 12.43
C THR A 350 16.58 7.83 13.02
N LEU A 351 17.15 8.61 13.94
CA LEU A 351 18.40 8.27 14.64
C LEU A 351 18.25 7.19 15.72
N CYS A 352 17.04 6.98 16.23
CA CYS A 352 16.69 5.92 17.18
C CYS A 352 16.57 4.54 16.49
N ASP A 353 16.60 4.49 15.16
CA ASP A 353 16.68 3.24 14.39
C ASP A 353 17.90 2.42 14.84
N PRO A 354 17.76 1.15 15.27
CA PRO A 354 18.87 0.30 15.65
C PRO A 354 20.01 0.24 14.63
N TYR A 355 19.71 0.29 13.32
CA TYR A 355 20.76 0.31 12.29
C TYR A 355 21.56 1.61 12.30
N ALA A 356 20.91 2.75 12.53
CA ALA A 356 21.57 4.04 12.71
C ALA A 356 22.42 4.05 13.99
N ILE A 357 21.89 3.58 15.11
CA ILE A 357 22.62 3.46 16.39
C ILE A 357 23.87 2.60 16.21
N ASN A 358 23.74 1.41 15.64
CA ASN A 358 24.86 0.50 15.40
C ASN A 358 25.92 1.14 14.49
N PHE A 359 25.48 1.83 13.43
CA PHE A 359 26.38 2.53 12.51
C PHE A 359 27.15 3.67 13.20
N LEU A 360 26.46 4.52 13.96
CA LEU A 360 27.07 5.65 14.69
C LEU A 360 28.08 5.15 15.72
N ALA A 361 27.70 4.15 16.53
CA ALA A 361 28.57 3.56 17.54
C ALA A 361 29.81 2.91 16.91
N THR A 362 29.62 2.06 15.89
CA THR A 362 30.74 1.38 15.21
C THR A 362 31.67 2.37 14.52
N SER A 363 31.12 3.42 13.90
CA SER A 363 31.91 4.48 13.26
C SER A 363 32.71 5.28 14.29
N ALA A 364 32.13 5.57 15.46
CA ALA A 364 32.86 6.23 16.55
C ALA A 364 34.06 5.38 17.01
N ILE A 365 33.88 4.06 17.21
CA ILE A 365 34.99 3.16 17.57
C ILE A 365 36.08 3.12 16.50
N LYS A 366 35.71 3.06 15.21
CA LYS A 366 36.70 3.11 14.11
C LYS A 366 37.50 4.42 14.13
N ILE A 367 36.86 5.55 14.40
CA ILE A 367 37.56 6.83 14.51
C ILE A 367 38.51 6.81 15.72
N LEU A 368 38.09 6.28 16.88
CA LEU A 368 38.99 6.14 18.04
C LEU A 368 40.21 5.28 17.71
N GLN A 369 40.05 4.15 17.01
CA GLN A 369 41.18 3.32 16.56
C GLN A 369 42.14 4.10 15.64
N HIS A 370 41.60 4.89 14.71
CA HIS A 370 42.40 5.74 13.85
C HIS A 370 43.15 6.84 14.62
N LEU A 371 42.51 7.45 15.63
CA LEU A 371 43.13 8.44 16.49
C LEU A 371 44.26 7.84 17.33
N ILE A 372 44.09 6.63 17.86
CA ILE A 372 45.16 5.91 18.57
C ILE A 372 46.39 5.75 17.68
N ASN A 373 46.19 5.26 16.45
CA ASN A 373 47.29 5.00 15.52
C ASN A 373 48.02 6.27 15.05
N ASN A 374 47.35 7.43 15.14
CA ASN A 374 47.86 8.73 14.70
C ASN A 374 48.16 9.68 15.86
N GLU A 375 48.15 9.18 17.11
CA GLU A 375 48.38 9.96 18.33
C GLU A 375 47.46 11.19 18.48
N GLY A 376 46.24 11.11 17.94
CA GLY A 376 45.26 12.19 17.96
C GLY A 376 44.33 12.15 19.18
N LEU A 377 43.83 13.31 19.59
CA LEU A 377 42.90 13.43 20.72
C LEU A 377 41.42 13.38 20.26
N PRO A 378 40.52 12.65 20.97
CA PRO A 378 39.09 12.57 20.63
C PRO A 378 38.39 13.92 20.47
N ARG A 379 38.74 14.89 21.33
CA ARG A 379 38.13 16.23 21.35
C ARG A 379 38.41 17.06 20.08
N GLU A 380 39.46 16.72 19.34
CA GLU A 380 39.88 17.45 18.15
C GLU A 380 39.18 16.93 16.88
N ASN A 381 38.61 15.74 16.94
CA ASN A 381 37.91 15.13 15.82
C ASN A 381 36.44 15.58 15.78
N THR A 382 36.12 16.57 14.95
CA THR A 382 34.77 17.13 14.81
C THR A 382 33.73 16.10 14.33
N ILE A 383 34.13 15.13 13.51
CA ILE A 383 33.23 14.06 13.03
C ILE A 383 32.83 13.17 14.22
N LEU A 384 33.78 12.76 15.07
CA LEU A 384 33.50 11.98 16.27
C LEU A 384 32.49 12.69 17.18
N ILE A 385 32.68 13.99 17.41
CA ILE A 385 31.75 14.80 18.22
C ILE A 385 30.35 14.83 17.59
N LEU A 386 30.25 15.00 16.27
CA LEU A 386 28.98 14.94 15.56
C LEU A 386 28.30 13.58 15.70
N LEU A 387 29.03 12.47 15.54
CA LEU A 387 28.45 11.13 15.69
C LEU A 387 27.91 10.89 17.10
N LEU A 388 28.63 11.35 18.13
CA LEU A 388 28.20 11.24 19.53
C LEU A 388 26.98 12.12 19.82
N ARG A 389 26.93 13.33 19.24
CA ARG A 389 25.77 14.23 19.28
C ARG A 389 24.53 13.58 18.66
N MET A 390 24.68 13.00 17.46
CA MET A 390 23.60 12.27 16.77
C MET A 390 23.14 11.04 17.55
N LEU A 391 24.09 10.30 18.16
CA LEU A 391 23.78 9.14 19.00
C LEU A 391 22.97 9.56 20.24
N ALA A 392 23.40 10.61 20.93
CA ALA A 392 22.68 11.15 22.08
C ALA A 392 21.25 11.62 21.71
N LEU A 393 21.11 12.26 20.55
CA LEU A 393 19.82 12.68 20.01
C LEU A 393 18.89 11.48 19.75
N GLY A 394 19.38 10.43 19.08
CA GLY A 394 18.60 9.21 18.82
C GLY A 394 18.19 8.47 20.09
N LEU A 395 19.08 8.37 21.08
CA LEU A 395 18.78 7.75 22.38
C LEU A 395 17.75 8.55 23.20
N SER A 396 17.67 9.86 22.98
CA SER A 396 16.72 10.76 23.67
C SER A 396 15.36 10.87 22.95
N ALA A 397 15.18 10.19 21.80
CA ALA A 397 14.01 10.35 20.95
C ALA A 397 12.69 10.10 21.67
N TRP A 398 12.59 9.02 22.45
CA TRP A 398 11.36 8.71 23.18
C TRP A 398 10.98 9.83 24.17
N ILE A 399 11.96 10.28 24.97
CA ILE A 399 11.75 11.33 25.98
C ILE A 399 11.37 12.65 25.31
N MET A 400 12.06 13.01 24.22
CA MET A 400 11.80 14.23 23.45
C MET A 400 10.38 14.28 22.89
N ILE A 401 9.90 13.15 22.38
CA ILE A 401 8.57 13.05 21.76
C ILE A 401 7.48 12.99 22.82
N ASP A 402 7.73 12.33 23.96
CA ASP A 402 6.80 12.25 25.08
C ASP A 402 6.62 13.60 25.78
N SER A 403 7.73 14.28 26.10
CA SER A 403 7.73 15.58 26.78
C SER A 403 7.31 16.75 25.88
N GLN A 404 7.37 16.56 24.55
CA GLN A 404 7.21 17.62 23.54
C GLN A 404 8.23 18.76 23.70
N ASP A 405 9.35 18.53 24.41
CA ASP A 405 10.47 19.47 24.51
C ASP A 405 11.53 19.12 23.46
N PHE A 406 11.39 19.72 22.28
CA PHE A 406 12.25 19.48 21.13
C PHE A 406 13.55 20.27 21.20
N LYS A 407 14.38 19.89 22.17
CA LYS A 407 15.73 20.43 22.34
C LYS A 407 16.75 19.34 22.21
N GLU A 408 17.86 19.70 21.59
CA GLU A 408 18.96 18.77 21.46
C GLU A 408 19.61 18.49 22.83
N PRO A 409 19.84 17.22 23.18
CA PRO A 409 20.53 16.87 24.43
C PRO A 409 21.98 17.36 24.37
N LYS A 410 22.42 18.02 25.45
CA LYS A 410 23.82 18.42 25.59
C LYS A 410 24.69 17.18 25.78
N LEU A 411 25.70 17.01 24.93
CA LEU A 411 26.72 15.99 25.13
C LEU A 411 27.52 16.32 26.40
N ASP A 412 27.54 15.40 27.36
CA ASP A 412 28.34 15.59 28.58
C ASP A 412 29.83 15.62 28.21
N SER A 413 30.49 16.72 28.60
CA SER A 413 31.93 16.90 28.45
C SER A 413 32.77 15.76 29.01
N GLN A 414 32.28 15.06 30.05
CA GLN A 414 32.96 13.91 30.64
C GLN A 414 33.05 12.72 29.68
N VAL A 415 32.11 12.58 28.75
CA VAL A 415 32.17 11.54 27.73
C VAL A 415 33.44 11.71 26.90
N VAL A 416 33.67 12.93 26.40
CA VAL A 416 34.81 13.23 25.52
C VAL A 416 36.13 13.33 26.29
N THR A 417 36.10 13.87 27.51
CA THR A 417 37.32 14.18 28.27
C THR A 417 37.78 13.06 29.20
N LYS A 418 36.90 12.15 29.61
CA LYS A 418 37.24 11.04 30.54
C LYS A 418 36.93 9.69 29.94
N PHE A 419 35.70 9.46 29.48
CA PHE A 419 35.27 8.14 29.02
C PHE A 419 35.99 7.70 27.74
N LEU A 420 36.03 8.53 26.69
CA LEU A 420 36.70 8.15 25.44
C LEU A 420 38.22 7.95 25.62
N PRO A 421 38.96 8.81 26.36
CA PRO A 421 40.37 8.54 26.65
C PRO A 421 40.59 7.25 27.45
N ALA A 422 39.74 6.97 28.44
CA ALA A 422 39.80 5.71 29.18
C ALA A 422 39.54 4.49 28.28
N LEU A 423 38.56 4.60 27.38
CA LEU A 423 38.28 3.57 26.38
C LEU A 423 39.46 3.38 25.41
N MET A 424 40.07 4.47 24.93
CA MET A 424 41.26 4.41 24.09
C MET A 424 42.44 3.73 24.81
N SER A 425 42.64 4.01 26.11
CA SER A 425 43.66 3.31 26.91
C SER A 425 43.42 1.80 26.90
N LEU A 426 42.18 1.36 27.14
CA LEU A 426 41.83 -0.07 27.08
C LEU A 426 42.04 -0.67 25.68
N MET A 427 41.77 0.08 24.63
CA MET A 427 42.00 -0.34 23.24
C MET A 427 43.50 -0.50 22.95
N VAL A 428 44.34 0.41 23.46
CA VAL A 428 45.81 0.31 23.37
C VAL A 428 46.31 -0.90 24.13
N ASP A 429 45.85 -1.10 25.38
CA ASP A 429 46.22 -2.28 26.18
C ASP A 429 45.88 -3.60 25.45
N ASP A 430 44.73 -3.64 24.77
CA ASP A 430 44.34 -4.79 23.97
C ASP A 430 45.21 -5.00 22.72
N GLN A 431 45.59 -3.92 22.01
CA GLN A 431 46.53 -3.99 20.90
C GLN A 431 47.90 -4.50 21.35
N VAL A 432 48.38 -4.03 22.51
CA VAL A 432 49.63 -4.49 23.13
C VAL A 432 49.54 -5.97 23.49
N ARG A 433 48.49 -6.41 24.17
CA ARG A 433 48.27 -7.85 24.48
C ARG A 433 48.24 -8.72 23.22
N ASN A 434 47.57 -8.27 22.17
CA ASN A 434 47.52 -8.98 20.89
C ASN A 434 48.88 -9.06 20.19
N LEU A 435 49.74 -8.05 20.35
CA LEU A 435 51.13 -8.08 19.87
C LEU A 435 51.97 -9.08 20.69
N HIS A 436 51.92 -9.00 22.03
CA HIS A 436 52.64 -9.96 22.90
C HIS A 436 52.28 -11.41 22.63
N ALA A 437 50.99 -11.70 22.37
CA ALA A 437 50.55 -13.05 22.06
C ALA A 437 51.16 -13.60 20.76
N LYS A 438 51.57 -12.72 19.83
CA LYS A 438 52.19 -13.08 18.55
C LYS A 438 53.72 -13.14 18.60
N LEU A 439 54.35 -12.59 19.64
CA LEU A 439 55.80 -12.67 19.81
C LEU A 439 56.25 -14.11 20.15
N PRO A 440 57.44 -14.54 19.68
CA PRO A 440 58.07 -15.79 20.10
C PRO A 440 58.26 -15.84 21.63
N PRO A 441 58.22 -17.04 22.26
CA PRO A 441 58.34 -17.17 23.71
C PRO A 441 59.61 -16.50 24.30
N ASP A 442 60.72 -16.53 23.57
CA ASP A 442 62.00 -15.94 24.02
C ASP A 442 62.00 -14.39 24.03
N GLU A 443 61.12 -13.75 23.26
CA GLU A 443 61.00 -12.29 23.19
C GLU A 443 59.91 -11.72 24.11
N ARG A 444 59.09 -12.58 24.74
CA ARG A 444 58.00 -12.18 25.64
C ARG A 444 58.45 -11.71 27.00
N GLU A 445 59.63 -12.14 27.47
CA GLU A 445 60.19 -11.73 28.76
C GLU A 445 60.92 -10.37 28.70
N SER A 446 61.20 -9.87 27.48
CA SER A 446 61.97 -8.64 27.25
C SER A 446 61.11 -7.44 26.79
N ALA A 447 59.87 -7.69 26.40
CA ALA A 447 58.86 -6.69 26.03
C ALA A 447 57.89 -6.50 27.20
#